data_AF-A0A4R7W0E5-F1
#
_entry.id   AF-A0A4R7W0E5-F1
#
_cell.length_a   1.000
_cell.length_b   1.000
_cell.length_c   1.000
_cell.angle_alpha   90.00
_cell.angle_beta   90.00
_cell.angle_gamma   90.00
#
_symmetry.space_group_name_H-M   'P 1'
#
loop_
_entity.id
_entity.type
_entity.pdbx_description
1 polymer ?
#
loop_
_entity_poly.entity_id
_entity_poly.type
_entity_poly.pdbx_seq_one_letter_code
_entity_poly.pdbx_strand_id
1 'polypeptide(L)'
;MRDRRHPLPSVPLARPRGVPGVPGRRAKGRPVPRVSNLDTAERLFVQQGATALSNRRFGSVLDVADGTVSGHHFETKADLVRAITRRFTVGVESTRAGLLAQMDSSAGIRDWLGCLLHPWTDHFAQRSTTYFARVCAQAMADPTLRAVIFEEARQSPTLRATCDALDGYLPPMPEETAAQRGDVVSQVIVQVCAEREAAVAAGTAGTGASWRNMTVGLIDMVAGIWTAPCTAVRLAERSAHRGAGLGERT
;
A
#
# COMPACT_ATOMS: atom_id res chain seq x y z
N MET A 1 -2.51 19.17 -36.21
CA MET A 1 -2.05 17.82 -36.54
C MET A 1 -0.75 17.56 -35.79
N ARG A 2 -0.82 16.95 -34.60
CA ARG A 2 0.24 16.12 -33.98
C ARG A 2 -0.26 15.59 -32.64
N ASP A 3 -0.67 14.34 -32.71
CA ASP A 3 -0.85 13.40 -31.61
C ASP A 3 0.42 13.40 -30.73
N ARG A 4 0.26 13.74 -29.45
CA ARG A 4 1.27 13.52 -28.39
C ARG A 4 0.56 12.98 -27.16
N ARG A 5 0.05 11.74 -27.27
CA ARG A 5 -0.13 10.87 -26.10
C ARG A 5 1.25 10.61 -25.49
N HIS A 6 1.67 11.44 -24.55
CA HIS A 6 2.82 11.13 -23.70
C HIS A 6 2.33 10.24 -22.55
N PRO A 7 2.86 9.02 -22.40
CA PRO A 7 2.50 8.17 -21.27
C PRO A 7 3.08 8.78 -19.99
N LEU A 8 2.26 8.84 -18.94
CA LEU A 8 2.71 9.14 -17.57
C LEU A 8 3.86 8.20 -17.17
N PRO A 9 4.80 8.65 -16.31
CA PRO A 9 5.91 7.81 -15.86
C PRO A 9 5.38 6.54 -15.21
N SER A 10 5.71 5.41 -15.82
CA SER A 10 5.45 4.08 -15.28
C SER A 10 6.50 3.82 -14.22
N VAL A 11 6.14 3.95 -12.93
CA VAL A 11 7.00 3.56 -11.81
C VAL A 11 7.53 2.12 -12.08
N PRO A 12 8.83 1.91 -12.31
CA PRO A 12 9.34 0.59 -12.63
C PRO A 12 9.49 -0.23 -11.36
N LEU A 13 8.58 -1.19 -11.14
CA LEU A 13 8.80 -2.26 -10.17
C LEU A 13 9.88 -3.20 -10.74
N ALA A 14 11.02 -3.28 -10.05
CA ALA A 14 12.16 -4.11 -10.42
C ALA A 14 11.77 -5.60 -10.59
N ARG A 15 12.29 -6.25 -11.64
CA ARG A 15 12.08 -7.68 -11.93
C ARG A 15 12.85 -8.57 -10.94
N PRO A 16 12.27 -9.68 -10.43
CA PRO A 16 12.98 -10.59 -9.54
C PRO A 16 13.96 -11.50 -10.30
N ARG A 17 15.18 -11.65 -9.78
CA ARG A 17 16.16 -12.67 -10.21
C ARG A 17 15.83 -14.03 -9.59
N GLY A 18 15.92 -15.10 -10.38
CA GLY A 18 15.59 -16.47 -9.96
C GLY A 18 16.50 -17.01 -8.86
N VAL A 19 15.92 -17.82 -7.97
CA VAL A 19 16.61 -18.47 -6.84
C VAL A 19 16.56 -19.99 -7.01
N PRO A 20 17.66 -20.75 -6.78
CA PRO A 20 17.66 -22.21 -6.88
C PRO A 20 16.98 -22.88 -5.67
N GLY A 21 16.28 -23.99 -5.93
CA GLY A 21 15.52 -24.74 -4.93
C GLY A 21 16.36 -25.58 -3.97
N VAL A 22 15.86 -25.76 -2.75
CA VAL A 22 16.42 -26.67 -1.72
C VAL A 22 15.34 -27.71 -1.34
N PRO A 23 15.67 -29.02 -1.18
CA PRO A 23 14.67 -30.06 -1.00
C PRO A 23 14.19 -30.19 0.46
N GLY A 24 12.91 -30.52 0.60
CA GLY A 24 12.17 -30.45 1.85
C GLY A 24 12.23 -31.70 2.76
N ARG A 25 11.73 -31.50 3.98
CA ARG A 25 11.41 -32.57 4.93
C ARG A 25 9.94 -32.45 5.34
N ARG A 26 9.17 -33.52 5.17
CA ARG A 26 7.73 -33.59 5.46
C ARG A 26 7.48 -33.70 6.97
N ALA A 27 6.87 -32.68 7.57
CA ALA A 27 6.16 -32.81 8.85
C ALA A 27 4.66 -33.04 8.57
N LYS A 28 4.04 -33.98 9.30
CA LYS A 28 2.61 -34.30 9.22
C LYS A 28 1.77 -33.07 9.62
N GLY A 29 0.97 -32.55 8.69
CA GLY A 29 0.28 -31.26 8.82
C GLY A 29 -1.01 -31.32 9.66
N ARG A 30 -1.15 -30.35 10.57
CA ARG A 30 -2.38 -29.99 11.28
C ARG A 30 -3.47 -29.57 10.27
N PRO A 31 -4.76 -29.88 10.49
CA PRO A 31 -5.84 -29.50 9.58
C PRO A 31 -5.88 -27.97 9.38
N VAL A 32 -5.87 -27.53 8.12
CA VAL A 32 -5.92 -26.13 7.69
C VAL A 32 -7.37 -25.61 7.78
N PRO A 33 -7.63 -24.38 8.26
CA PRO A 33 -8.99 -23.87 8.43
C PRO A 33 -9.68 -23.65 7.07
N ARG A 34 -10.94 -24.05 6.95
CA ARG A 34 -11.82 -23.62 5.85
C ARG A 34 -12.37 -22.23 6.18
N VAL A 35 -12.27 -21.31 5.23
CA VAL A 35 -12.80 -19.95 5.33
C VAL A 35 -14.02 -19.86 4.43
N SER A 36 -15.15 -19.31 4.90
CA SER A 36 -16.40 -19.22 4.15
C SER A 36 -16.83 -17.79 3.80
N ASN A 37 -16.17 -16.75 4.36
CA ASN A 37 -16.40 -15.33 4.07
C ASN A 37 -15.08 -14.55 4.18
N LEU A 38 -14.89 -13.50 3.36
CA LEU A 38 -13.74 -12.60 3.38
C LEU A 38 -13.46 -12.00 4.77
N ASP A 39 -14.47 -11.69 5.58
CA ASP A 39 -14.24 -11.18 6.96
C ASP A 39 -13.51 -12.22 7.84
N THR A 40 -13.86 -13.50 7.67
CA THR A 40 -13.15 -14.60 8.35
C THR A 40 -11.75 -14.77 7.77
N ALA A 41 -11.58 -14.55 6.47
CA ALA A 41 -10.30 -14.65 5.78
C ALA A 41 -9.31 -13.60 6.29
N GLU A 42 -9.73 -12.33 6.37
CA GLU A 42 -8.92 -11.24 6.88
C GLU A 42 -8.52 -11.49 8.34
N ARG A 43 -9.47 -11.89 9.19
CA ARG A 43 -9.18 -12.22 10.60
C ARG A 43 -8.15 -13.34 10.72
N LEU A 44 -8.29 -14.42 9.97
CA LEU A 44 -7.35 -15.54 9.99
C LEU A 44 -5.97 -15.13 9.47
N PHE A 45 -5.92 -14.30 8.44
CA PHE A 45 -4.67 -13.74 7.91
C PHE A 45 -3.92 -12.96 8.99
N VAL A 46 -4.61 -12.07 9.71
CA VAL A 46 -4.01 -11.30 10.80
C VAL A 46 -3.54 -12.20 11.94
N GLN A 47 -4.33 -13.20 12.34
CA GLN A 47 -4.04 -14.08 13.48
C GLN A 47 -2.90 -15.07 13.22
N GLN A 48 -2.80 -15.61 12.01
CA GLN A 48 -1.81 -16.63 11.66
C GLN A 48 -0.56 -16.03 11.06
N GLY A 49 -0.62 -14.78 10.60
CA GLY A 49 0.49 -14.12 9.96
C GLY A 49 0.65 -14.53 8.51
N ALA A 50 1.28 -13.65 7.74
CA ALA A 50 1.56 -13.85 6.32
C ALA A 50 2.30 -15.18 6.04
N THR A 51 3.21 -15.60 6.91
CA THR A 51 4.11 -16.75 6.68
C THR A 51 3.56 -18.10 7.10
N ALA A 52 2.62 -18.16 8.06
CA ALA A 52 2.11 -19.43 8.59
C ALA A 52 0.97 -20.02 7.76
N LEU A 53 0.30 -19.20 6.95
CA LEU A 53 -0.68 -19.67 5.99
C LEU A 53 0.05 -20.35 4.82
N SER A 54 0.23 -21.67 4.93
CA SER A 54 0.86 -22.44 3.85
C SER A 54 0.05 -22.30 2.56
N ASN A 55 0.73 -22.26 1.41
CA ASN A 55 0.11 -22.34 0.07
C ASN A 55 -0.77 -23.59 -0.13
N ARG A 56 -0.90 -24.49 0.85
CA ARG A 56 -1.82 -25.63 0.80
C ARG A 56 -3.20 -25.20 1.33
N ARG A 57 -3.96 -24.67 0.37
CA ARG A 57 -5.44 -24.62 0.30
C ARG A 57 -6.12 -23.77 1.36
N PHE A 58 -6.29 -22.49 1.01
CA PHE A 58 -7.32 -21.64 1.59
C PHE A 58 -8.70 -22.12 1.10
N GLY A 59 -9.73 -22.00 1.94
CA GLY A 59 -11.10 -22.36 1.57
C GLY A 59 -11.76 -21.38 0.59
N SER A 60 -13.00 -21.69 0.18
CA SER A 60 -13.82 -20.86 -0.69
C SER A 60 -14.52 -19.74 0.09
N VAL A 61 -14.39 -18.48 -0.32
CA VAL A 61 -15.30 -17.44 0.17
C VAL A 61 -16.58 -17.46 -0.62
N LEU A 62 -17.70 -17.53 0.10
CA LEU A 62 -19.02 -17.34 -0.46
C LEU A 62 -19.32 -15.85 -0.39
N ASP A 63 -19.47 -15.23 -1.56
CA ASP A 63 -20.09 -13.92 -1.66
C ASP A 63 -21.60 -14.12 -1.85
N VAL A 64 -22.40 -13.47 -1.01
CA VAL A 64 -23.86 -13.48 -1.11
C VAL A 64 -24.27 -12.07 -1.52
N ALA A 65 -24.09 -11.78 -2.81
CA ALA A 65 -24.65 -10.59 -3.43
C ALA A 65 -26.00 -10.98 -4.06
N ASP A 66 -27.07 -10.27 -3.67
CA ASP A 66 -28.42 -10.36 -4.27
C ASP A 66 -29.00 -11.78 -4.41
N GLY A 67 -28.88 -12.60 -3.35
CA GLY A 67 -29.54 -13.92 -3.27
C GLY A 67 -28.88 -15.05 -4.06
N THR A 68 -27.75 -14.81 -4.74
CA THR A 68 -27.01 -15.84 -5.47
C THR A 68 -25.67 -16.11 -4.81
N VAL A 69 -25.40 -17.36 -4.44
CA VAL A 69 -24.11 -17.77 -3.83
C VAL A 69 -23.06 -17.86 -4.94
N SER A 70 -22.19 -16.85 -5.05
CA SER A 70 -21.01 -16.91 -5.92
C SER A 70 -19.78 -17.24 -5.08
N GLY A 71 -19.24 -18.45 -5.27
CA GLY A 71 -18.04 -18.89 -4.56
C GLY A 71 -16.77 -18.41 -5.23
N HIS A 72 -15.99 -17.56 -4.55
CA HIS A 72 -14.60 -17.29 -4.92
C HIS A 72 -13.69 -18.34 -4.29
N HIS A 73 -12.89 -19.03 -5.10
CA HIS A 73 -11.90 -19.99 -4.60
C HIS A 73 -10.53 -19.32 -4.51
N PHE A 74 -9.85 -19.42 -3.37
CA PHE A 74 -8.50 -18.90 -3.19
C PHE A 74 -7.50 -20.04 -3.25
N GLU A 75 -6.84 -20.18 -4.40
CA GLU A 75 -5.80 -21.19 -4.56
C GLU A 75 -4.50 -20.76 -3.87
N THR A 76 -4.20 -19.45 -3.90
CA THR A 76 -2.98 -18.88 -3.33
C THR A 76 -3.24 -17.73 -2.35
N LYS A 77 -2.23 -17.41 -1.54
CA LYS A 77 -2.23 -16.23 -0.68
C LYS A 77 -2.30 -14.92 -1.48
N ALA A 78 -1.74 -14.92 -2.69
CA ALA A 78 -1.84 -13.78 -3.61
C ALA A 78 -3.29 -13.55 -4.05
N ASP A 79 -4.04 -14.60 -4.37
CA ASP A 79 -5.46 -14.49 -4.76
C ASP A 79 -6.32 -13.95 -3.61
N LEU A 80 -6.04 -14.42 -2.38
CA LEU A 80 -6.73 -13.92 -1.20
C LEU A 80 -6.43 -12.44 -0.96
N VAL A 81 -5.15 -12.04 -0.98
CA VAL A 81 -4.76 -10.63 -0.81
C VAL A 81 -5.38 -9.77 -1.90
N ARG A 82 -5.37 -10.23 -3.15
CA ARG A 82 -6.02 -9.55 -4.28
C ARG A 82 -7.50 -9.32 -4.04
N ALA A 83 -8.24 -10.33 -3.61
CA ALA A 83 -9.67 -10.19 -3.35
C ALA A 83 -9.98 -9.29 -2.15
N ILE A 84 -9.18 -9.36 -1.08
CA ILE A 84 -9.28 -8.45 0.07
C ILE A 84 -9.04 -7.00 -0.38
N THR A 85 -7.97 -6.75 -1.14
CA THR A 85 -7.65 -5.43 -1.70
C THR A 85 -8.75 -4.93 -2.62
N ARG A 86 -9.27 -5.79 -3.51
CA ARG A 86 -10.37 -5.44 -4.41
C ARG A 86 -11.65 -5.04 -3.67
N ARG A 87 -12.03 -5.81 -2.63
CA ARG A 87 -13.21 -5.49 -1.82
C ARG A 87 -13.07 -4.11 -1.20
N PHE A 88 -11.91 -3.82 -0.64
CA PHE A 88 -11.64 -2.52 -0.04
C PHE A 88 -11.63 -1.40 -1.08
N THR A 89 -10.93 -1.56 -2.21
CA THR A 89 -10.85 -0.52 -3.25
C THR A 89 -12.22 -0.18 -3.82
N VAL A 90 -13.06 -1.19 -4.10
CA VAL A 90 -14.46 -1.00 -4.50
C VAL A 90 -15.25 -0.27 -3.41
N GLY A 91 -15.08 -0.67 -2.15
CA GLY A 91 -15.79 -0.08 -1.01
C GLY A 91 -15.47 1.40 -0.73
N VAL A 92 -14.31 1.89 -1.17
CA VAL A 92 -13.88 3.28 -0.97
C VAL A 92 -13.97 4.13 -2.25
N GLU A 93 -14.28 3.52 -3.38
CA GLU A 93 -14.26 4.18 -4.69
C GLU A 93 -15.27 5.33 -4.78
N SER A 94 -16.49 5.13 -4.27
CA SER A 94 -17.54 6.15 -4.29
C SER A 94 -17.18 7.36 -3.43
N THR A 95 -16.63 7.14 -2.24
CA THR A 95 -16.12 8.21 -1.37
C THR A 95 -15.03 9.00 -2.08
N ARG A 96 -14.06 8.32 -2.71
CA ARG A 96 -12.98 9.00 -3.45
C ARG A 96 -13.52 9.78 -4.65
N ALA A 97 -14.45 9.21 -5.41
CA ALA A 97 -15.09 9.89 -6.53
C ALA A 97 -15.82 11.17 -6.08
N GLY A 98 -16.52 11.11 -4.94
CA GLY A 98 -17.20 12.27 -4.36
C GLY A 98 -16.24 13.38 -3.92
N LEU A 99 -15.09 13.03 -3.34
CA LEU A 99 -14.05 14.01 -2.99
C LEU A 99 -13.39 14.62 -4.23
N LEU A 100 -13.08 13.79 -5.23
CA LEU A 100 -12.52 14.25 -6.50
C LEU A 100 -13.44 15.22 -7.24
N ALA A 101 -14.75 14.99 -7.22
CA ALA A 101 -15.74 15.88 -7.84
C ALA A 101 -15.80 17.28 -7.17
N GLN A 102 -15.27 17.42 -5.96
CA GLN A 102 -15.19 18.70 -5.24
C GLN A 102 -13.86 19.43 -5.48
N MET A 103 -12.89 18.82 -6.17
CA MET A 103 -11.60 19.45 -6.43
C MET A 103 -11.74 20.51 -7.53
N ASP A 104 -11.24 21.71 -7.27
CA ASP A 104 -11.19 22.82 -8.23
C ASP A 104 -9.79 23.45 -8.29
N SER A 105 -9.65 24.57 -9.00
CA SER A 105 -8.37 25.27 -9.16
C SER A 105 -7.78 25.83 -7.86
N SER A 106 -8.55 25.90 -6.78
CA SER A 106 -8.08 26.35 -5.46
C SER A 106 -7.52 25.22 -4.60
N ALA A 107 -7.71 23.96 -5.01
CA ALA A 107 -7.25 22.80 -4.26
C ALA A 107 -5.72 22.81 -4.07
N GLY A 108 -5.28 22.62 -2.84
CA GLY A 108 -3.88 22.47 -2.47
C GLY A 108 -3.47 21.01 -2.30
N ILE A 109 -2.18 20.77 -2.05
CA ILE A 109 -1.66 19.43 -1.80
C ILE A 109 -2.43 18.70 -0.70
N ARG A 110 -2.83 19.40 0.38
CA ARG A 110 -3.57 18.81 1.50
C ARG A 110 -4.95 18.28 1.10
N ASP A 111 -5.62 18.91 0.14
CA ASP A 111 -6.93 18.47 -0.34
C ASP A 111 -6.81 17.19 -1.17
N TRP A 112 -5.77 17.10 -2.00
CA TRP A 112 -5.43 15.89 -2.75
C TRP A 112 -4.97 14.74 -1.84
N LEU A 113 -4.22 15.05 -0.77
CA LEU A 113 -3.92 14.09 0.29
C LEU A 113 -5.17 13.63 1.02
N GLY A 114 -6.13 14.54 1.22
CA GLY A 114 -7.46 14.21 1.71
C GLY A 114 -8.17 13.21 0.80
N CYS A 115 -8.15 13.43 -0.52
CA CYS A 115 -8.71 12.49 -1.50
C CYS A 115 -8.04 11.10 -1.45
N LEU A 116 -6.75 11.04 -1.09
CA LEU A 116 -6.04 9.78 -0.91
C LEU A 116 -6.45 9.06 0.39
N LEU A 117 -6.54 9.79 1.51
CA LEU A 117 -6.57 9.22 2.85
C LEU A 117 -7.97 9.12 3.47
N HIS A 118 -8.85 10.10 3.27
CA HIS A 118 -10.22 10.07 3.81
C HIS A 118 -11.02 8.84 3.40
N PRO A 119 -10.97 8.35 2.13
CA PRO A 119 -11.72 7.17 1.75
C PRO A 119 -11.35 5.93 2.59
N TRP A 120 -10.08 5.81 3.02
CA TRP A 120 -9.64 4.71 3.87
C TRP A 120 -10.16 4.86 5.29
N THR A 121 -9.93 6.02 5.89
CA THR A 121 -10.20 6.24 7.31
C THR A 121 -11.69 6.38 7.61
N ASP A 122 -12.47 6.94 6.69
CA ASP A 122 -13.93 6.97 6.79
C ASP A 122 -14.51 5.55 6.66
N HIS A 123 -13.95 4.71 5.78
CA HIS A 123 -14.35 3.30 5.67
C HIS A 123 -14.07 2.53 6.98
N PHE A 124 -12.92 2.77 7.62
CA PHE A 124 -12.64 2.18 8.93
C PHE A 124 -13.53 2.73 10.04
N ALA A 125 -13.91 4.02 10.00
CA ALA A 125 -14.78 4.63 10.99
C ALA A 125 -16.22 4.08 10.95
N GLN A 126 -16.68 3.63 9.79
CA GLN A 126 -18.04 3.07 9.61
C GLN A 126 -18.18 1.62 10.10
N ARG A 127 -17.08 0.92 10.39
CA ARG A 127 -17.07 -0.50 10.78
C ARG A 127 -16.61 -0.67 12.23
N SER A 128 -17.35 -1.44 13.01
CA SER A 128 -17.02 -1.73 14.41
C SER A 128 -15.76 -2.59 14.57
N THR A 129 -15.39 -3.37 13.55
CA THR A 129 -14.13 -4.13 13.52
C THR A 129 -13.65 -4.29 12.08
N THR A 130 -12.39 -3.97 11.83
CA THR A 130 -11.70 -4.23 10.57
C THR A 130 -10.40 -4.99 10.82
N TYR A 131 -9.95 -5.70 9.79
CA TYR A 131 -8.67 -6.41 9.77
C TYR A 131 -7.81 -5.99 8.56
N PHE A 132 -8.38 -5.21 7.64
CA PHE A 132 -7.80 -4.86 6.36
C PHE A 132 -6.45 -4.15 6.51
N ALA A 133 -6.35 -3.15 7.39
CA ALA A 133 -5.12 -2.39 7.54
C ALA A 133 -3.96 -3.29 8.03
N ARG A 134 -4.24 -4.18 8.98
CA ARG A 134 -3.26 -5.17 9.45
C ARG A 134 -2.94 -6.25 8.41
N VAL A 135 -3.89 -6.67 7.59
CA VAL A 135 -3.62 -7.54 6.43
C VAL A 135 -2.64 -6.86 5.48
N CYS A 136 -2.90 -5.61 5.11
CA CYS A 136 -2.01 -4.82 4.26
C CYS A 136 -0.62 -4.67 4.89
N ALA A 137 -0.51 -4.35 6.17
CA ALA A 137 0.79 -4.20 6.85
C ALA A 137 1.62 -5.50 6.79
N GLN A 138 0.99 -6.65 7.05
CA GLN A 138 1.66 -7.94 6.94
C GLN A 138 2.02 -8.31 5.49
N ALA A 139 1.17 -7.97 4.52
CA ALA A 139 1.42 -8.25 3.12
C ALA A 139 2.51 -7.34 2.53
N MET A 140 2.63 -6.08 2.99
CA MET A 140 3.66 -5.14 2.55
C MET A 140 5.09 -5.56 2.92
N ALA A 141 5.25 -6.48 3.88
CA ALA A 141 6.54 -7.08 4.25
C ALA A 141 7.01 -8.18 3.27
N ASP A 142 6.10 -8.73 2.45
CA ASP A 142 6.41 -9.73 1.42
C ASP A 142 6.42 -9.03 0.04
N PRO A 143 7.56 -8.96 -0.67
CA PRO A 143 7.63 -8.27 -1.97
C PRO A 143 6.62 -8.76 -3.01
N THR A 144 6.27 -10.05 -2.99
CA THR A 144 5.32 -10.65 -3.93
C THR A 144 3.91 -10.15 -3.66
N LEU A 145 3.51 -10.11 -2.39
CA LEU A 145 2.17 -9.66 -2.00
C LEU A 145 2.04 -8.15 -2.02
N ARG A 146 3.11 -7.44 -1.68
CA ARG A 146 3.23 -6.00 -1.90
C ARG A 146 2.90 -5.66 -3.35
N ALA A 147 3.50 -6.35 -4.32
CA ALA A 147 3.22 -6.13 -5.74
C ALA A 147 1.73 -6.36 -6.09
N VAL A 148 1.11 -7.41 -5.54
CA VAL A 148 -0.33 -7.69 -5.73
C VAL A 148 -1.21 -6.55 -5.21
N ILE A 149 -0.91 -6.01 -4.02
CA ILE A 149 -1.67 -4.88 -3.46
C ILE A 149 -1.60 -3.67 -4.39
N PHE A 150 -0.40 -3.30 -4.84
CA PHE A 150 -0.24 -2.14 -5.72
C PHE A 150 -0.89 -2.34 -7.08
N GLU A 151 -0.76 -3.53 -7.68
CA GLU A 151 -1.39 -3.85 -8.96
C GLU A 151 -2.91 -3.74 -8.88
N GLU A 152 -3.51 -4.28 -7.82
CA GLU A 152 -4.96 -4.24 -7.61
C GLU A 152 -5.44 -2.83 -7.28
N ALA A 153 -4.72 -2.09 -6.42
CA ALA A 153 -5.04 -0.71 -6.09
C ALA A 153 -5.02 0.19 -7.34
N ARG A 154 -4.07 -0.01 -8.26
CA ARG A 154 -3.97 0.73 -9.53
C ARG A 154 -5.15 0.51 -10.48
N GLN A 155 -5.98 -0.51 -10.26
CA GLN A 155 -7.20 -0.70 -11.05
C GLN A 155 -8.24 0.39 -10.77
N SER A 156 -8.18 1.04 -9.60
CA SER A 156 -9.05 2.17 -9.25
C SER A 156 -8.78 3.38 -10.15
N PRO A 157 -9.75 3.83 -10.96
CA PRO A 157 -9.61 5.04 -11.76
C PRO A 157 -9.46 6.29 -10.89
N THR A 158 -10.21 6.38 -9.78
CA THR A 158 -10.13 7.55 -8.89
C THR A 158 -8.78 7.63 -8.19
N LEU A 159 -8.21 6.50 -7.74
CA LEU A 159 -6.89 6.50 -7.11
C LEU A 159 -5.81 6.99 -8.09
N ARG A 160 -5.85 6.51 -9.34
CA ARG A 160 -4.91 6.97 -10.37
C ARG A 160 -5.03 8.47 -10.61
N ALA A 161 -6.26 8.97 -10.79
CA ALA A 161 -6.49 10.40 -10.97
C ALA A 161 -5.98 11.24 -9.77
N THR A 162 -6.17 10.76 -8.54
CA THR A 162 -5.63 11.42 -7.34
C THR A 162 -4.10 11.44 -7.34
N CYS A 163 -3.44 10.31 -7.64
CA CYS A 163 -1.98 10.24 -7.70
C CYS A 163 -1.41 11.12 -8.83
N ASP A 164 -2.00 11.08 -10.02
CA ASP A 164 -1.57 11.89 -11.16
C ASP A 164 -1.70 13.40 -10.86
N ALA A 165 -2.72 13.81 -10.10
CA ALA A 165 -2.88 15.19 -9.65
C ALA A 165 -1.85 15.58 -8.57
N LEU A 166 -1.56 14.68 -7.63
CA LEU A 166 -0.57 14.91 -6.57
C LEU A 166 0.83 15.19 -7.14
N ASP A 167 1.21 14.54 -8.24
CA ASP A 167 2.49 14.75 -8.91
C ASP A 167 2.74 16.22 -9.28
N GLY A 168 1.68 16.99 -9.58
CA GLY A 168 1.77 18.42 -9.88
C GLY A 168 2.14 19.31 -8.69
N TYR A 169 2.01 18.82 -7.46
CA TYR A 169 2.35 19.55 -6.23
C TYR A 169 3.70 19.13 -5.64
N LEU A 170 4.33 18.09 -6.20
CA LEU A 170 5.61 17.62 -5.73
C LEU A 170 6.73 18.55 -6.23
N PRO A 171 7.73 18.86 -5.38
CA PRO A 171 8.91 19.58 -5.85
C PRO A 171 9.65 18.73 -6.89
N PRO A 172 10.33 19.35 -7.87
CA PRO A 172 11.09 18.61 -8.86
C PRO A 172 12.15 17.75 -8.17
N MET A 173 12.13 16.44 -8.45
CA MET A 173 13.05 15.46 -7.88
C MET A 173 13.39 14.37 -8.89
N PRO A 174 14.55 13.69 -8.74
CA PRO A 174 14.86 12.51 -9.55
C PRO A 174 13.77 11.44 -9.40
N GLU A 175 13.49 10.71 -10.48
CA GLU A 175 12.47 9.65 -10.51
C GLU A 175 12.71 8.59 -9.42
N GLU A 176 13.97 8.22 -9.17
CA GLU A 176 14.34 7.28 -8.11
C GLU A 176 13.95 7.81 -6.72
N THR A 177 14.15 9.11 -6.46
CA THR A 177 13.76 9.74 -5.19
C THR A 177 12.23 9.78 -5.03
N ALA A 178 11.50 10.09 -6.12
CA ALA A 178 10.04 10.06 -6.10
C ALA A 178 9.51 8.64 -5.79
N ALA A 179 10.07 7.62 -6.44
CA ALA A 179 9.72 6.22 -6.20
C ALA A 179 10.01 5.79 -4.75
N GLN A 180 11.19 6.11 -4.22
CA GLN A 180 11.55 5.84 -2.82
C GLN A 180 10.59 6.52 -1.83
N ARG A 181 10.19 7.77 -2.09
CA ARG A 181 9.20 8.47 -1.26
C ARG A 181 7.83 7.82 -1.34
N GLY A 182 7.39 7.43 -2.54
CA GLY A 182 6.15 6.68 -2.72
C GLY A 182 6.12 5.37 -1.94
N ASP A 183 7.25 4.65 -1.93
CA ASP A 183 7.41 3.42 -1.15
C ASP A 183 7.30 3.65 0.36
N VAL A 184 7.95 4.70 0.87
CA VAL A 184 7.92 5.10 2.30
C VAL A 184 6.52 5.58 2.69
N VAL A 185 5.90 6.46 1.90
CA VAL A 185 4.55 6.98 2.16
C VAL A 185 3.55 5.84 2.23
N SER A 186 3.62 4.89 1.29
CA SER A 186 2.73 3.72 1.31
C SER A 186 2.88 2.90 2.60
N GLN A 187 4.12 2.72 3.08
CA GLN A 187 4.38 2.03 4.35
C GLN A 187 3.83 2.81 5.55
N VAL A 188 4.05 4.13 5.61
CA VAL A 188 3.55 4.99 6.68
C VAL A 188 2.02 4.94 6.77
N ILE A 189 1.34 5.10 5.64
CA ILE A 189 -0.14 5.06 5.58
C ILE A 189 -0.65 3.74 6.14
N VAL A 190 -0.14 2.62 5.61
CA VAL A 190 -0.62 1.29 5.99
C VAL A 190 -0.31 0.99 7.45
N GLN A 191 0.90 1.32 7.93
CA GLN A 191 1.31 1.00 9.29
C GLN A 191 0.55 1.83 10.33
N VAL A 192 0.37 3.14 10.11
CA VAL A 192 -0.43 4.01 11.00
C VAL A 192 -1.87 3.51 11.09
N CYS A 193 -2.49 3.14 9.96
CA CYS A 193 -3.82 2.56 9.96
C CYS A 193 -3.87 1.21 10.68
N ALA A 194 -2.87 0.35 10.49
CA ALA A 194 -2.80 -0.97 11.11
C ALA A 194 -2.65 -0.90 12.64
N GLU A 195 -1.82 0.03 13.14
CA GLU A 195 -1.65 0.29 14.57
C GLU A 195 -2.94 0.80 15.20
N ARG A 196 -3.61 1.74 14.53
CA ARG A 196 -4.90 2.25 15.00
C ARG A 196 -5.97 1.15 15.03
N GLU A 197 -6.07 0.38 13.95
CA GLU A 197 -6.98 -0.76 13.85
C GLU A 197 -6.72 -1.77 14.98
N ALA A 198 -5.45 -2.05 15.29
CA ALA A 198 -5.08 -2.92 16.41
C ALA A 198 -5.51 -2.34 17.76
N ALA A 199 -5.28 -1.05 18.00
CA ALA A 199 -5.66 -0.38 19.24
C ALA A 199 -7.18 -0.34 19.46
N VAL A 200 -7.95 -0.11 18.38
CA VAL A 200 -9.41 -0.19 18.41
C VAL A 200 -9.87 -1.60 18.75
N ALA A 201 -9.32 -2.61 18.08
CA ALA A 201 -9.66 -4.01 18.33
C ALA A 201 -9.29 -4.49 19.76
N ALA A 202 -8.24 -3.92 20.36
CA ALA A 202 -7.81 -4.21 21.73
C ALA A 202 -8.56 -3.40 22.79
N GLY A 203 -9.42 -2.45 22.41
CA GLY A 203 -10.08 -1.54 23.35
C GLY A 203 -9.13 -0.54 24.04
N THR A 204 -7.89 -0.41 23.54
CA THR A 204 -6.86 0.50 24.08
C THR A 204 -6.81 1.83 23.34
N ALA A 205 -7.62 1.98 22.30
CA ALA A 205 -7.85 3.23 21.60
C ALA A 205 -8.37 4.30 22.57
N GLY A 206 -7.54 5.29 22.89
CA GLY A 206 -7.97 6.45 23.69
C GLY A 206 -9.21 7.13 23.11
N THR A 207 -10.09 7.62 23.98
CA THR A 207 -11.40 8.22 23.64
C THR A 207 -11.29 9.45 22.72
N GLY A 208 -10.16 10.17 22.74
CA GLY A 208 -9.89 11.32 21.86
C GLY A 208 -9.25 11.00 20.50
N ALA A 209 -8.87 9.75 20.26
CA ALA A 209 -8.10 9.36 19.07
C ALA A 209 -8.99 8.96 17.89
N SER A 210 -9.97 9.77 17.47
CA SER A 210 -10.85 9.40 16.35
C SER A 210 -10.07 9.12 15.05
N TRP A 211 -10.62 8.26 14.17
CA TRP A 211 -10.07 8.06 12.82
C TRP A 211 -9.89 9.39 12.07
N ARG A 212 -10.81 10.34 12.29
CA ARG A 212 -10.73 11.70 11.74
C ARG A 212 -9.48 12.45 12.21
N ASN A 213 -9.21 12.50 13.51
CA ASN A 213 -8.04 13.18 14.06
C ASN A 213 -6.73 12.53 13.57
N MET A 214 -6.70 11.20 13.52
CA MET A 214 -5.57 10.46 12.97
C MET A 214 -5.33 10.79 11.49
N THR A 215 -6.40 10.95 10.70
CA THR A 215 -6.29 11.29 9.26
C THR A 215 -5.62 12.63 9.05
N VAL A 216 -5.95 13.63 9.87
CA VAL A 216 -5.31 14.97 9.80
C VAL A 216 -3.80 14.86 10.03
N GLY A 217 -3.39 14.18 11.12
CA GLY A 217 -1.98 13.97 11.40
C GLY A 217 -1.27 13.14 10.31
N LEU A 218 -1.97 12.17 9.72
CA LEU A 218 -1.42 11.38 8.61
C LEU A 218 -1.24 12.22 7.34
N ILE A 219 -2.16 13.12 7.03
CA ILE A 219 -2.01 14.11 5.94
C ILE A 219 -0.76 14.97 6.19
N ASP A 220 -0.56 15.47 7.42
CA ASP A 220 0.62 16.27 7.77
C ASP A 220 1.93 15.51 7.57
N MET A 221 1.99 14.26 8.06
CA MET A 221 3.18 13.40 7.91
C MET A 221 3.49 13.10 6.44
N VAL A 222 2.48 12.72 5.67
CA VAL A 222 2.62 12.38 4.25
C VAL A 222 3.02 13.62 3.44
N ALA A 223 2.42 14.78 3.71
CA ALA A 223 2.83 16.05 3.10
C ALA A 223 4.32 16.32 3.37
N GLY A 224 4.76 16.21 4.64
CA GLY A 224 6.14 16.44 5.02
C GLY A 224 7.14 15.52 4.31
N ILE A 225 6.82 14.24 4.14
CA ILE A 225 7.67 13.28 3.41
C ILE A 225 7.76 13.66 1.93
N TRP A 226 6.61 13.98 1.31
CA TRP A 226 6.56 14.26 -0.12
C TRP A 226 7.17 15.61 -0.51
N THR A 227 7.01 16.63 0.32
CA THR A 227 7.55 17.98 0.04
C THR A 227 8.93 18.22 0.64
N ALA A 228 9.51 17.24 1.34
CA ALA A 228 10.86 17.37 1.90
C ALA A 228 11.86 17.81 0.82
N PRO A 229 12.80 18.72 1.12
CA PRO A 229 13.85 19.07 0.17
C PRO A 229 14.67 17.84 -0.25
N CYS A 230 15.07 17.77 -1.52
CA CYS A 230 16.02 16.76 -1.98
C CYS A 230 17.44 17.24 -1.70
N THR A 231 18.14 16.58 -0.77
CA THR A 231 19.57 16.81 -0.60
C THR A 231 20.30 16.11 -1.75
N ALA A 232 20.88 16.89 -2.66
CA ALA A 232 21.81 16.34 -3.63
C ALA A 232 22.96 15.68 -2.86
N VAL A 233 23.14 14.36 -3.01
CA VAL A 233 24.37 13.71 -2.60
C VAL A 233 25.45 14.27 -3.50
N ARG A 234 26.11 15.35 -3.07
CA ARG A 234 27.42 15.71 -3.61
C ARG A 234 28.28 14.48 -3.39
N LEU A 235 28.55 13.74 -4.46
CA LEU A 235 29.68 12.82 -4.51
C LEU A 235 30.94 13.68 -4.38
N ALA A 236 31.22 14.13 -3.16
CA ALA A 236 32.40 14.86 -2.82
C ALA A 236 33.60 13.90 -2.99
N GLU A 237 34.36 14.15 -4.06
CA GLU A 237 35.82 14.23 -3.99
C GLU A 237 36.60 12.95 -3.68
N ARG A 238 36.12 11.77 -4.06
CA ARG A 238 37.02 10.58 -4.17
C ARG A 238 37.89 10.57 -5.43
N SER A 239 37.66 11.49 -6.37
CA SER A 239 38.50 11.69 -7.55
C SER A 239 39.66 12.65 -7.33
N ALA A 240 39.65 13.44 -6.24
CA ALA A 240 40.73 14.39 -5.94
C ALA A 240 41.93 13.76 -5.22
N HIS A 241 41.76 12.61 -4.55
CA HIS A 241 42.83 11.95 -3.79
C HIS A 241 43.58 10.84 -4.53
N ARG A 242 43.29 10.61 -5.82
CA ARG A 242 44.06 9.68 -6.69
C ARG A 242 44.95 10.38 -7.73
N GLY A 243 44.89 11.72 -7.82
CA GLY A 243 45.70 12.51 -8.76
C GLY A 243 46.90 13.26 -8.15
N ALA A 244 47.05 13.28 -6.82
CA ALA A 244 48.06 14.10 -6.13
C ALA A 244 49.21 13.29 -5.50
N GLY A 245 49.54 12.13 -6.07
CA GLY A 245 50.57 11.22 -5.55
C GLY A 245 51.55 10.73 -6.60
N LEU A 246 52.00 11.60 -7.50
CA LEU A 246 53.14 11.35 -8.39
C LEU A 246 53.93 12.66 -8.54
N GLY A 247 55.04 12.79 -7.81
CA GLY A 247 56.06 13.79 -8.15
C GLY A 247 56.88 14.40 -7.02
N GLU A 248 57.71 13.63 -6.30
CA GLU A 248 58.98 14.12 -5.75
C GLU A 248 60.05 13.04 -5.97
N ARG A 249 60.89 13.19 -7.01
CA ARG A 249 62.24 13.78 -7.02
C ARG A 249 63.33 12.74 -6.73
N THR A 250 63.93 12.24 -7.82
CA THR A 250 65.37 11.91 -7.90
C THR A 250 66.06 13.06 -8.60
#